data_AF-A0A7S0T5W2-F1
#
_entry.id   AF-A0A7S0T5W2-F1
#
_cell.length_a   1.000
_cell.length_b   1.000
_cell.length_c   1.000
_cell.angle_alpha   90.00
_cell.angle_beta   90.00
_cell.angle_gamma   90.00
#
_symmetry.space_group_name_H-M   'P 1'
#
loop_
_entity.id
_entity.type
_entity.pdbx_description
1 polymer ?
#
loop_
_entity_poly.entity_id
_entity_poly.type
_entity_poly.pdbx_seq_one_letter_code
_entity_poly.pdbx_strand_id
1 'polypeptide(L)'
;MLKEAGRDAEHGVNLYVRAGCPFCTRLLIFLAEAGLMNRVEVVVVDGNEQLLKSLAEMGRLQQSNSGEHEKVTFPAAEVARGVLEMETDRLIEWFSGAFGVKREQMYVLPFYENGVMKNQRKLVEHIGLEKALEIIYAPENKTEKE
;
A
#
# COMPACT_ATOMS: atom_id res chain seq x y z
N MET A 1 16.87 7.63 -20.34
CA MET A 1 16.17 6.34 -20.51
C MET A 1 14.96 6.27 -19.57
N LEU A 2 13.97 7.16 -19.71
CA LEU A 2 12.82 7.28 -18.78
C LEU A 2 11.46 7.11 -19.50
N LYS A 3 11.45 6.49 -20.68
CA LYS A 3 10.29 6.51 -21.60
C LYS A 3 9.62 5.15 -21.80
N GLU A 4 9.98 4.15 -21.01
CA GLU A 4 9.51 2.76 -21.20
C GLU A 4 8.64 2.24 -20.05
N ALA A 5 8.81 2.73 -18.81
CA ALA A 5 7.99 2.28 -17.67
C ALA A 5 6.50 2.65 -17.76
N GLY A 6 6.12 3.62 -18.61
CA GLY A 6 4.73 4.03 -18.81
C GLY A 6 4.07 3.47 -20.08
N ARG A 7 4.79 2.68 -20.89
CA ARG A 7 4.31 2.25 -22.22
C ARG A 7 3.68 0.86 -22.26
N ASP A 8 3.84 0.07 -21.20
CA ASP A 8 3.17 -1.23 -21.04
C ASP A 8 1.87 -1.14 -20.22
N ALA A 9 1.46 0.06 -19.80
CA ALA A 9 0.27 0.33 -19.00
C ALA A 9 -1.05 0.28 -19.82
N GLU A 10 -1.18 -0.70 -20.72
CA GLU A 10 -2.50 -1.07 -21.27
C GLU A 10 -3.39 -1.70 -20.17
N HIS A 11 -2.76 -2.16 -19.08
CA HIS A 11 -3.39 -2.60 -17.84
C HIS A 11 -2.96 -1.66 -16.71
N GLY A 12 -3.90 -1.18 -15.88
CA GLY A 12 -3.60 -0.32 -14.73
C GLY A 12 -2.65 -1.00 -13.74
N VAL A 13 -2.00 -0.21 -12.88
CA VAL A 13 -1.10 -0.75 -11.83
C VAL A 13 -1.94 -1.48 -10.77
N ASN A 14 -1.71 -2.77 -10.56
CA ASN A 14 -2.38 -3.50 -9.47
C ASN A 14 -1.81 -3.04 -8.13
N LEU A 15 -2.65 -2.44 -7.29
CA LEU A 15 -2.30 -2.00 -5.95
C LEU A 15 -2.94 -2.93 -4.91
N TYR A 16 -2.11 -3.74 -4.26
CA TYR A 16 -2.53 -4.67 -3.22
C TYR A 16 -2.53 -3.98 -1.85
N VAL A 17 -3.67 -4.04 -1.18
CA VAL A 17 -3.88 -3.37 0.12
C VAL A 17 -4.53 -4.30 1.15
N ARG A 18 -4.34 -3.99 2.43
CA ARG A 18 -5.09 -4.59 3.54
C ARG A 18 -6.05 -3.58 4.14
N ALA A 19 -7.26 -4.03 4.48
CA ALA A 19 -8.23 -3.30 5.26
C ALA A 19 -7.63 -2.90 6.61
N GLY A 20 -7.91 -1.68 7.09
CA GLY A 20 -7.39 -1.18 8.36
C GLY A 20 -5.88 -0.87 8.38
N CYS A 21 -5.12 -1.18 7.32
CA CYS A 21 -3.69 -0.88 7.27
C CYS A 21 -3.45 0.63 7.05
N PRO A 22 -2.83 1.35 8.01
CA PRO A 22 -2.65 2.80 7.89
C PRO A 22 -1.69 3.21 6.78
N PHE A 23 -0.71 2.35 6.46
CA PHE A 23 0.21 2.57 5.34
C PHE A 23 -0.50 2.43 3.98
N CYS A 24 -1.50 1.54 3.88
CA CYS A 24 -2.34 1.43 2.69
C CYS A 24 -3.21 2.69 2.54
N THR A 25 -3.87 3.12 3.62
CA THR A 25 -4.66 4.35 3.64
C THR A 25 -3.84 5.57 3.24
N ARG A 26 -2.61 5.70 3.76
CA ARG A 26 -1.66 6.75 3.40
C ARG A 26 -1.42 6.83 1.89
N LEU A 27 -1.17 5.68 1.24
CA LEU A 27 -0.95 5.64 -0.20
C LEU A 27 -2.22 5.95 -0.99
N LEU A 28 -3.38 5.45 -0.56
CA LEU A 28 -4.66 5.74 -1.20
C LEU A 28 -5.01 7.23 -1.13
N ILE A 29 -4.70 7.90 -0.01
CA ILE A 29 -4.85 9.36 0.12
C ILE A 29 -3.97 10.08 -0.89
N PHE A 30 -2.68 9.69 -1.00
CA PHE A 30 -1.77 10.24 -1.99
C PHE A 30 -2.35 10.09 -3.42
N LEU A 31 -2.79 8.88 -3.80
CA LEU A 31 -3.31 8.60 -5.14
C LEU A 31 -4.61 9.34 -5.43
N ALA A 32 -5.50 9.45 -4.45
CA ALA A 32 -6.75 10.21 -4.57
C ALA A 32 -6.49 11.70 -4.75
N GLU A 33 -5.65 12.28 -3.90
CA GLU A 33 -5.32 13.70 -3.95
C GLU A 33 -4.52 14.07 -5.21
N ALA A 34 -3.67 13.17 -5.68
CA ALA A 34 -2.94 13.30 -6.94
C ALA A 34 -3.81 13.14 -8.19
N GLY A 35 -5.07 12.71 -8.07
CA GLY A 35 -5.93 12.39 -9.21
C GLY A 35 -5.49 11.14 -9.99
N LEU A 36 -4.80 10.20 -9.32
CA LEU A 36 -4.23 8.99 -9.91
C LEU A 36 -5.03 7.72 -9.65
N MET A 37 -6.19 7.81 -9.00
CA MET A 37 -7.02 6.63 -8.69
C MET A 37 -7.47 5.86 -9.94
N ASN A 38 -7.56 6.52 -11.10
CA ASN A 38 -7.87 5.86 -12.38
C ASN A 38 -6.66 5.18 -13.04
N ARG A 39 -5.47 5.25 -12.42
CA ARG A 39 -4.23 4.59 -12.89
C ARG A 39 -3.94 3.29 -12.16
N VAL A 40 -4.70 3.00 -11.11
CA VAL A 40 -4.51 1.83 -10.25
C VAL A 40 -5.77 0.99 -10.17
N GLU A 41 -5.59 -0.32 -10.11
CA GLU A 41 -6.64 -1.25 -9.71
C GLU A 41 -6.39 -1.64 -8.25
N VAL A 42 -7.29 -1.28 -7.34
CA VAL A 42 -7.11 -1.54 -5.91
C VAL A 42 -7.64 -2.93 -5.57
N VAL A 43 -6.73 -3.82 -5.15
CA VAL A 43 -7.04 -5.20 -4.77
C VAL A 43 -6.88 -5.37 -3.26
N VAL A 44 -7.99 -5.59 -2.56
CA VAL A 44 -7.97 -5.90 -1.12
C VAL A 44 -7.64 -7.38 -0.91
N VAL A 45 -6.57 -7.68 -0.17
CA VAL A 45 -6.03 -9.04 -0.05
C VAL A 45 -6.57 -9.86 1.13
N ASP A 46 -7.32 -9.22 2.04
CA ASP A 46 -7.80 -9.86 3.26
C ASP A 46 -8.71 -11.06 2.95
N GLY A 47 -8.48 -12.18 3.64
CA GLY A 47 -9.23 -13.43 3.43
C GLY A 47 -8.88 -14.20 2.15
N ASN A 48 -7.95 -13.71 1.31
CA ASN A 48 -7.54 -14.39 0.08
C ASN A 48 -6.13 -15.02 0.22
N GLU A 49 -6.08 -16.22 0.79
CA GLU A 49 -4.82 -16.93 1.01
C GLU A 49 -4.06 -17.26 -0.27
N GLN A 50 -4.79 -17.57 -1.36
CA GLN A 50 -4.16 -17.91 -2.63
C GLN A 50 -3.46 -16.71 -3.25
N LEU A 51 -4.08 -15.53 -3.19
CA LEU A 51 -3.46 -14.28 -3.62
C LEU A 51 -2.25 -13.94 -2.76
N LEU A 52 -2.36 -14.05 -1.43
CA LEU A 52 -1.24 -13.82 -0.52
C LEU A 52 -0.04 -14.74 -0.81
N LYS A 53 -0.28 -16.03 -1.09
CA LYS A 53 0.76 -16.98 -1.52
C LYS A 53 1.41 -16.56 -2.84
N SER A 54 0.60 -16.16 -3.81
CA SER A 54 1.07 -15.72 -5.14
C SER A 54 1.94 -14.46 -5.05
N LEU A 55 1.53 -13.48 -4.24
CA LEU A 55 2.33 -12.26 -3.98
C LEU A 55 3.64 -12.59 -3.27
N ALA A 56 3.61 -13.48 -2.27
CA ALA A 56 4.81 -13.92 -1.57
C ALA A 56 5.79 -14.66 -2.49
N GLU A 57 5.28 -15.43 -3.45
CA GLU A 57 6.09 -16.07 -4.48
C GLU A 57 6.70 -15.05 -5.45
N MET A 58 5.91 -14.08 -5.93
CA MET A 58 6.39 -12.99 -6.79
C MET A 58 7.50 -12.19 -6.11
N GLY A 59 7.30 -11.78 -4.86
CA GLY A 59 8.32 -11.08 -4.08
C GLY A 59 9.60 -11.91 -3.92
N ARG A 60 9.48 -13.22 -3.66
CA ARG A 60 10.63 -14.13 -3.56
C ARG A 60 11.39 -14.27 -4.88
N LEU A 61 10.69 -14.37 -6.00
CA LEU A 61 11.32 -14.47 -7.32
C LEU A 61 12.10 -13.20 -7.67
N GLN A 62 11.50 -12.02 -7.41
CA GLN A 62 12.19 -10.74 -7.57
C GLN A 62 13.45 -10.66 -6.69
N GLN A 63 13.36 -11.13 -5.46
CA GLN A 63 14.44 -11.13 -4.48
C GLN A 63 15.56 -12.13 -4.75
N SER A 64 15.24 -13.29 -5.33
CA SER A 64 16.25 -14.26 -5.74
C SER A 64 17.24 -13.69 -6.76
N ASN A 65 16.83 -12.63 -7.48
CA ASN A 65 17.70 -11.89 -8.40
C ASN A 65 18.48 -10.74 -7.71
N SER A 66 18.08 -10.29 -6.52
CA SER A 66 18.72 -9.18 -5.78
C SER A 66 19.54 -9.61 -4.55
N GLY A 67 19.35 -10.82 -4.02
CA GLY A 67 20.10 -11.38 -2.90
C GLY A 67 19.59 -11.02 -1.49
N GLU A 68 18.45 -10.32 -1.38
CA GLU A 68 17.84 -9.93 -0.10
C GLU A 68 16.51 -10.66 0.11
N HIS A 69 16.30 -11.28 1.28
CA HIS A 69 15.05 -11.95 1.63
C HIS A 69 14.15 -11.04 2.48
N GLU A 70 13.26 -10.30 1.83
CA GLU A 70 12.29 -9.44 2.51
C GLU A 70 10.87 -10.03 2.40
N LYS A 71 10.11 -10.00 3.49
CA LYS A 71 8.72 -10.47 3.45
C LYS A 71 7.87 -9.43 2.71
N VAL A 72 6.93 -9.85 1.87
CA VAL A 72 5.99 -8.92 1.22
C VAL A 72 5.23 -8.12 2.27
N THR A 73 5.38 -6.80 2.23
CA THR A 73 4.66 -5.82 3.07
C THR A 73 3.54 -5.16 2.27
N PHE A 74 2.60 -4.52 2.96
CA PHE A 74 1.48 -3.81 2.33
C PHE A 74 1.51 -2.33 2.73
N PRO A 75 1.27 -1.39 1.81
CA PRO A 75 0.85 -1.61 0.42
C PRO A 75 1.96 -2.16 -0.47
N ALA A 76 1.57 -2.91 -1.50
CA ALA A 76 2.45 -3.38 -2.56
C ALA A 76 1.81 -3.09 -3.92
N ALA A 77 2.59 -2.68 -4.92
CA ALA A 77 2.09 -2.44 -6.26
C ALA A 77 2.89 -3.23 -7.30
N GLU A 78 2.19 -3.85 -8.24
CA GLU A 78 2.81 -4.45 -9.43
C GLU A 78 3.08 -3.35 -10.46
N VAL A 79 4.24 -2.72 -10.36
CA VAL A 79 4.65 -1.55 -11.17
C VAL A 79 5.11 -1.94 -12.57
N ALA A 80 5.46 -3.21 -12.76
CA ALA A 80 5.66 -3.87 -14.03
C ALA A 80 5.30 -5.35 -13.87
N ARG A 81 5.11 -6.08 -14.97
CA ARG A 81 4.72 -7.50 -14.92
C ARG A 81 5.68 -8.32 -14.03
N GLY A 82 5.17 -8.84 -12.92
CA GLY A 82 5.95 -9.63 -11.97
C GLY A 82 6.95 -8.83 -11.10
N VAL A 83 6.88 -7.50 -11.13
CA VAL A 83 7.74 -6.60 -10.34
C VAL A 83 6.89 -5.88 -9.30
N LEU A 84 7.11 -6.21 -8.03
CA LEU A 84 6.50 -5.56 -6.89
C LEU A 84 7.38 -4.42 -6.37
N GLU A 85 6.80 -3.24 -6.26
CA GLU A 85 7.29 -2.18 -5.38
C GLU A 85 6.52 -2.24 -4.06
N MET A 86 7.23 -2.06 -2.96
CA MET A 86 6.71 -2.13 -1.59
C MET A 86 7.11 -0.88 -0.83
N GLU A 87 6.67 -0.74 0.41
CA GLU A 87 6.89 0.44 1.24
C GLU A 87 6.21 1.70 0.69
N THR A 88 5.34 2.31 1.50
CA THR A 88 4.52 3.44 1.07
C THR A 88 5.35 4.60 0.52
N ASP A 89 6.51 4.91 1.10
CA ASP A 89 7.34 6.03 0.64
C ASP A 89 7.95 5.77 -0.74
N ARG A 90 8.41 4.54 -1.02
CA ARG A 90 8.93 4.16 -2.34
C ARG A 90 7.83 4.18 -3.39
N LEU A 91 6.64 3.70 -3.04
CA LEU A 91 5.47 3.76 -3.93
C LEU A 91 5.09 5.21 -4.25
N ILE A 92 5.06 6.10 -3.26
CA ILE A 92 4.79 7.54 -3.48
C ILE A 92 5.86 8.15 -4.40
N GLU A 93 7.14 7.85 -4.20
CA GLU A 93 8.23 8.30 -5.06
C GLU A 93 8.03 7.80 -6.51
N TRP A 94 7.71 6.51 -6.67
CA TRP A 94 7.48 5.89 -7.97
C TRP A 94 6.33 6.57 -8.72
N PHE A 95 5.16 6.75 -8.10
CA PHE A 95 4.02 7.42 -8.73
C PHE A 95 4.33 8.90 -9.02
N SER A 96 5.03 9.59 -8.12
CA SER A 96 5.46 10.98 -8.33
C SER A 96 6.36 11.10 -9.56
N GLY A 97 7.34 10.21 -9.70
CA GLY A 97 8.25 10.16 -10.85
C GLY A 97 7.57 9.75 -12.15
N ALA A 98 6.67 8.77 -12.11
CA ALA A 98 5.98 8.24 -13.28
C ALA A 98 4.94 9.24 -13.85
N PHE A 99 4.27 10.02 -12.99
CA PHE A 99 3.15 10.88 -13.39
C PHE A 99 3.41 12.38 -13.18
N GLY A 100 4.59 12.78 -12.69
CA GLY A 100 4.98 14.18 -12.52
C GLY A 100 4.23 14.92 -11.41
N VAL A 101 3.71 14.18 -10.41
CA VAL A 101 3.01 14.76 -9.26
C VAL A 101 4.00 15.07 -8.15
N LYS A 102 3.75 16.16 -7.41
CA LYS A 102 4.61 16.61 -6.32
C LYS A 102 3.89 16.50 -4.99
N ARG A 103 4.52 15.82 -4.04
CA ARG A 103 4.03 15.64 -2.67
C ARG A 103 3.79 16.98 -1.97
N GLU A 104 4.58 18.00 -2.26
CA GLU A 104 4.50 19.33 -1.63
C GLU A 104 3.22 20.09 -2.02
N GLN A 105 2.52 19.64 -3.07
CA GLN A 105 1.26 20.23 -3.54
C GLN A 105 0.04 19.63 -2.82
N MET A 106 0.25 18.67 -1.93
CA MET A 106 -0.80 17.95 -1.22
C MET A 106 -1.17 18.65 0.09
N TYR A 107 -2.46 18.63 0.41
CA TYR A 107 -3.04 19.15 1.64
C TYR A 107 -3.56 18.02 2.55
N VAL A 108 -4.24 17.03 1.98
CA VAL A 108 -4.87 15.91 2.71
C VAL A 108 -3.82 14.91 3.20
N LEU A 109 -2.81 14.59 2.38
CA LEU A 109 -1.74 13.67 2.78
C LEU A 109 -0.98 14.17 4.03
N PRO A 110 -0.45 15.42 4.09
CA PRO A 110 0.18 15.93 5.30
C PRO A 110 -0.77 16.01 6.51
N PHE A 111 -2.05 16.32 6.29
CA PHE A 111 -3.05 16.32 7.36
C PHE A 111 -3.21 14.92 7.98
N TYR A 112 -3.32 13.88 7.16
CA TYR A 112 -3.42 12.50 7.62
C TYR A 112 -2.16 12.06 8.36
N GLU A 113 -0.98 12.31 7.79
CA GLU A 113 0.29 11.85 8.34
C GLU A 113 0.65 12.51 9.67
N ASN A 114 0.41 13.81 9.78
CA ASN A 114 0.75 14.61 10.95
C ASN A 114 -0.35 14.64 12.01
N GLY A 115 -1.60 14.32 11.63
CA GLY A 115 -2.74 14.20 12.52
C GLY A 115 -3.04 12.74 12.86
N VAL A 116 -3.91 12.13 12.04
CA VAL A 116 -4.51 10.80 12.31
C VAL A 116 -3.44 9.73 12.50
N MET A 117 -2.54 9.56 11.53
CA MET A 117 -1.54 8.51 11.55
C MET A 117 -0.52 8.71 12.67
N LYS A 118 -0.13 9.97 12.96
CA LYS A 118 0.73 10.30 14.10
C LYS A 118 0.10 9.87 15.43
N ASN A 119 -1.18 10.13 15.62
CA ASN A 119 -1.88 9.74 16.84
C ASN A 119 -2.07 8.22 16.94
N GLN A 120 -2.30 7.55 15.81
CA GLN A 120 -2.33 6.09 15.76
C GLN A 120 -0.97 5.48 16.13
N ARG A 121 0.14 6.02 15.63
CA ARG A 121 1.49 5.57 16.02
C ARG A 121 1.72 5.74 17.51
N LYS A 122 1.36 6.89 18.09
CA LYS A 122 1.43 7.11 19.55
C LYS A 122 0.61 6.10 20.34
N LEU A 123 -0.58 5.74 19.86
CA LEU A 123 -1.39 4.71 20.49
C LEU A 123 -0.67 3.36 20.45
N VAL A 124 -0.15 2.96 19.28
CA VAL A 124 0.62 1.72 19.11
C VAL A 124 1.86 1.70 20.01
N GLU A 125 2.59 2.81 20.13
CA GLU A 125 3.72 2.97 21.04
C GLU A 125 3.30 2.76 22.51
N HIS A 126 2.09 3.19 22.87
CA HIS A 126 1.58 3.09 24.23
C HIS A 126 1.07 1.68 24.59
N ILE A 127 0.32 1.04 23.68
CA ILE A 127 -0.35 -0.25 23.96
C ILE A 127 0.38 -1.47 23.40
N GLY A 128 1.41 -1.26 22.57
CA GLY A 128 2.12 -2.30 21.84
C GLY A 128 1.48 -2.67 20.50
N LEU A 129 2.30 -3.16 19.55
CA LEU A 129 1.86 -3.51 18.20
C LEU A 129 0.83 -4.65 18.19
N GLU A 130 1.05 -5.71 18.97
CA GLU A 130 0.14 -6.86 19.03
C GLU A 130 -1.27 -6.43 19.44
N LYS A 131 -1.39 -5.68 20.55
CA LYS A 131 -2.68 -5.16 21.04
C LYS A 131 -3.33 -4.21 20.06
N ALA A 132 -2.55 -3.38 19.38
CA ALA A 132 -3.07 -2.49 18.35
C ALA A 132 -3.61 -3.27 17.13
N LEU A 133 -2.91 -4.32 16.69
CA LEU A 133 -3.35 -5.17 15.59
C LEU A 133 -4.64 -5.91 15.95
N GLU A 134 -4.78 -6.41 17.19
CA GLU A 134 -6.05 -6.99 17.65
C GLU A 134 -7.23 -6.02 17.51
N ILE A 135 -7.03 -4.75 17.84
CA ILE A 135 -8.09 -3.73 17.76
C ILE A 135 -8.39 -3.37 16.30
N ILE A 136 -7.35 -3.20 15.47
CA ILE A 136 -7.47 -2.78 14.07
C ILE A 136 -8.09 -3.87 13.20
N TYR A 137 -7.72 -5.13 13.45
CA TYR A 137 -8.17 -6.29 12.68
C TYR A 137 -9.20 -7.14 13.44
N ALA A 138 -9.77 -6.62 14.53
CA ALA A 138 -10.88 -7.28 15.21
C ALA A 138 -12.00 -7.51 14.19
N PRO A 139 -12.51 -8.75 14.04
CA PRO A 139 -13.71 -8.95 13.27
C PRO A 139 -14.81 -8.07 13.88
N GLU A 140 -15.53 -7.31 13.04
CA GLU A 140 -16.70 -6.56 13.52
C GLU A 140 -17.61 -7.55 14.24
N ASN A 141 -17.85 -7.32 15.54
CA ASN A 141 -18.91 -8.02 16.23
C ASN A 141 -20.18 -7.70 15.44
N LYS A 142 -20.71 -8.68 14.72
CA LYS A 142 -22.06 -8.62 14.18
C LYS A 142 -22.94 -8.35 15.38
N THR A 143 -23.35 -7.11 15.56
CA THR A 143 -24.36 -6.76 16.53
C THR A 143 -25.56 -7.62 16.19
N GLU A 144 -25.89 -8.52 17.11
CA GLU A 144 -27.10 -9.32 17.08
C GLU A 144 -28.25 -8.34 16.83
N LYS A 145 -28.92 -8.52 15.70
CA LYS A 145 -30.22 -7.88 15.48
C LYS A 145 -31.17 -8.54 16.48
N GLU A 146 -31.41 -7.89 17.60
CA GLU A 146 -32.64 -8.07 18.38
C GLU A 146 -33.84 -7.44 17.65
#